data_AF-A0A949CLX5-F1
#
_entry.id   AF-A0A949CLX5-F1
#
_cell.length_a   1.000
_cell.length_b   1.000
_cell.length_c   1.000
_cell.angle_alpha   90.00
_cell.angle_beta   90.00
_cell.angle_gamma   90.00
#
_symmetry.space_group_name_H-M   'P 1'
#
loop_
_entity.id
_entity.type
_entity.pdbx_description
1 polymer ?
#
loop_
_entity_poly.entity_id
_entity_poly.type
_entity_poly.pdbx_seq_one_letter_code
_entity_poly.pdbx_strand_id
1 'polypeptide(L)'
;MNLPKYRAIYQSVLLGLALPWLIHSTLPAVELPRVLLSGWKIELVRSEPELVTPVGCRFDKRGRLFVVESHTHFPPDNYQGPKSDRIYLFQDTNGDGTL
;
A
#
# COMPACT_ATOMS: atom_id res chain seq x y z
N MET A 1 28.66 -19.76 47.14
CA MET A 1 27.35 -19.12 46.91
C MET A 1 26.80 -19.66 45.59
N ASN A 2 25.99 -20.72 45.66
CA ASN A 2 25.61 -21.57 44.53
C ASN A 2 24.46 -20.95 43.71
N LEU A 3 24.66 -20.84 42.38
CA LEU A 3 23.72 -20.30 41.38
C LEU A 3 23.08 -21.40 40.48
N PRO A 4 22.18 -22.29 40.96
CA PRO A 4 21.53 -23.26 40.09
C PRO A 4 20.08 -22.91 39.67
N LYS A 5 19.42 -21.93 40.30
CA LYS A 5 17.96 -21.72 40.13
C LYS A 5 17.53 -20.83 38.95
N TYR A 6 18.46 -20.08 38.33
CA TYR A 6 18.08 -19.08 37.32
C TYR A 6 18.19 -19.56 35.86
N ARG A 7 18.75 -20.75 35.59
CA ARG A 7 18.95 -21.25 34.21
C ARG A 7 17.65 -21.72 33.52
N ALA A 8 16.68 -22.22 34.27
CA ALA A 8 15.45 -22.79 33.72
C ALA A 8 14.44 -21.74 33.21
N ILE A 9 14.50 -20.52 33.74
CA ILE A 9 13.56 -19.45 33.41
C ILE A 9 13.88 -18.89 32.01
N TYR A 10 15.17 -18.75 31.67
CA TYR A 10 15.58 -18.21 30.36
C TYR A 10 15.29 -19.15 29.18
N GLN A 11 15.30 -20.47 29.38
CA GLN A 11 14.97 -21.42 28.31
C GLN A 11 13.46 -21.47 27.98
N SER A 12 12.60 -21.13 28.94
CA SER A 12 11.14 -21.17 28.76
C SER A 12 10.61 -19.89 28.08
N VAL A 13 11.28 -18.75 28.27
CA VAL A 13 10.91 -17.47 27.64
C VAL A 13 11.32 -17.42 26.16
N LEU A 14 12.42 -18.08 25.79
CA LEU A 14 12.89 -18.15 24.40
C LEU A 14 11.96 -18.96 23.48
N LEU A 15 11.23 -19.95 23.99
CA LEU A 15 10.30 -20.75 23.19
C LEU A 15 8.96 -20.02 22.90
N GLY A 16 8.55 -19.10 23.78
CA GLY A 16 7.32 -18.31 23.61
C GLY A 16 7.42 -17.19 22.57
N LEU A 17 8.64 -16.76 22.23
CA LEU A 17 8.89 -15.67 21.27
C LEU A 17 8.93 -16.12 19.80
N ALA A 18 8.97 -17.42 19.51
CA ALA A 18 8.99 -17.96 18.15
C ALA A 18 7.58 -18.25 17.58
N LEU A 19 6.56 -18.35 18.44
CA LEU A 19 5.18 -18.64 18.04
C LEU A 19 4.46 -17.54 17.22
N PRO A 20 4.75 -16.22 17.36
CA PRO A 20 4.12 -15.22 16.51
C PRO A 20 4.60 -15.23 15.06
N TRP A 21 5.76 -15.84 14.78
CA TRP A 21 6.31 -15.93 13.43
C TRP A 21 5.65 -17.03 12.58
N LEU A 22 5.05 -18.03 13.23
CA LEU A 22 4.45 -19.19 12.56
C LEU A 22 3.04 -18.89 12.00
N ILE A 23 2.45 -17.77 12.38
CA ILE A 23 1.17 -17.29 11.88
C ILE A 23 1.40 -16.07 10.98
N HIS A 24 2.33 -16.17 10.02
CA HIS A 24 2.14 -15.41 8.80
C HIS A 24 0.95 -16.06 8.09
N SER A 25 -0.24 -15.51 8.34
CA SER A 25 -1.43 -15.81 7.55
C SER A 25 -1.03 -15.68 6.08
N THR A 26 -1.00 -16.80 5.36
CA THR A 26 -0.98 -16.82 3.90
C THR A 26 -2.34 -16.34 3.44
N LEU A 27 -2.56 -15.03 3.53
CA LEU A 27 -3.68 -14.41 2.83
C LEU A 27 -3.52 -14.80 1.36
N PRO A 28 -4.59 -15.28 0.70
CA PRO A 28 -4.51 -15.54 -0.72
C PRO A 28 -4.08 -14.23 -1.39
N ALA A 29 -2.98 -14.30 -2.15
CA ALA A 29 -2.53 -13.15 -2.93
C ALA A 29 -3.72 -12.69 -3.79
N VAL A 30 -4.09 -11.41 -3.66
CA VAL A 30 -5.11 -10.83 -4.53
C VAL A 30 -4.62 -11.00 -5.96
N GLU A 31 -5.42 -11.66 -6.79
CA GLU A 31 -5.07 -11.86 -8.19
C GLU A 31 -5.02 -10.50 -8.88
N LEU A 32 -3.87 -10.19 -9.47
CA LEU A 32 -3.70 -8.91 -10.18
C LEU A 32 -4.64 -8.83 -11.39
N PRO A 33 -5.12 -7.63 -11.74
CA PRO A 33 -5.93 -7.44 -12.92
C PRO A 33 -5.23 -7.98 -14.17
N ARG A 34 -5.98 -8.74 -14.98
CA ARG A 34 -5.49 -9.27 -16.25
C ARG A 34 -6.06 -8.47 -17.41
N VAL A 35 -5.21 -8.17 -18.38
CA VAL A 35 -5.64 -7.58 -19.64
C VAL A 35 -6.15 -8.68 -20.55
N LEU A 36 -7.42 -8.60 -20.94
CA LEU A 36 -8.06 -9.61 -21.79
C LEU A 36 -7.81 -9.37 -23.29
N LEU A 37 -7.42 -8.16 -23.68
CA LEU A 37 -7.15 -7.80 -25.06
C LEU A 37 -5.69 -8.09 -25.42
N SER A 38 -5.50 -8.86 -26.50
CA SER A 38 -4.15 -9.14 -27.00
C SER A 38 -3.45 -7.86 -27.46
N GLY A 39 -2.16 -7.73 -27.14
CA GLY A 39 -1.35 -6.56 -27.48
C GLY A 39 -1.52 -5.36 -26.56
N TRP A 40 -2.37 -5.45 -25.52
CA TRP A 40 -2.54 -4.41 -24.51
C TRP A 40 -1.78 -4.73 -23.22
N LYS A 41 -1.38 -3.68 -22.50
CA LYS A 41 -0.68 -3.76 -21.22
C LYS A 41 -1.41 -2.91 -20.17
N ILE A 42 -1.38 -3.35 -18.92
CA ILE A 42 -1.80 -2.57 -17.76
C ILE A 42 -0.58 -2.31 -16.88
N GLU A 43 -0.48 -1.11 -16.34
CA GLU A 43 0.61 -0.68 -15.48
C GLU A 43 0.04 0.07 -14.27
N LEU A 44 0.67 -0.12 -13.11
CA LEU A 44 0.35 0.64 -11.92
C LEU A 44 1.03 2.00 -12.01
N VAL A 45 0.24 3.07 -11.99
CA VAL A 45 0.77 4.44 -11.95
C VAL A 45 1.09 4.80 -10.49
N ARG A 46 0.11 4.88 -9.61
CA ARG A 46 0.30 5.13 -8.17
C ARG A 46 -0.68 4.28 -7.36
N SER A 47 -0.30 4.00 -6.13
CA SER A 47 -1.13 3.33 -5.13
C SER A 47 -0.96 4.04 -3.79
N GLU A 48 -1.55 3.49 -2.75
CA GLU A 48 -1.26 3.85 -1.37
C GLU A 48 0.22 3.61 -1.04
N PRO A 49 0.82 4.45 -0.17
CA PRO A 49 0.21 5.59 0.52
C PRO A 49 0.16 6.90 -0.29
N GLU A 50 0.70 6.93 -1.52
CA GLU A 50 0.82 8.15 -2.32
C GLU A 50 -0.52 8.66 -2.87
N LEU A 51 -1.46 7.76 -3.16
CA LEU A 51 -2.80 8.06 -3.66
C LEU A 51 -3.79 7.01 -3.13
N VAL A 52 -4.80 7.44 -2.38
CA VAL A 52 -5.65 6.53 -1.57
C VAL A 52 -7.11 6.48 -2.07
N THR A 53 -7.67 7.60 -2.48
CA THR A 53 -9.09 7.70 -2.84
C THR A 53 -9.32 8.39 -4.18
N PRO A 54 -8.77 7.85 -5.29
CA PRO A 54 -8.97 8.43 -6.61
C PRO A 54 -10.45 8.30 -7.02
N VAL A 55 -11.07 9.44 -7.34
CA VAL A 55 -12.48 9.50 -7.76
C VAL A 55 -12.66 9.93 -9.22
N GLY A 56 -11.60 10.42 -9.86
CA GLY A 56 -11.62 10.76 -11.27
C GLY A 56 -10.24 11.06 -11.82
N CYS A 57 -10.04 10.82 -13.12
CA CYS A 57 -8.79 11.14 -13.78
C CYS A 57 -8.99 11.55 -15.24
N ARG A 58 -8.03 12.31 -15.80
CA ARG A 58 -8.04 12.71 -17.20
C ARG A 58 -6.64 13.03 -17.72
N PHE A 59 -6.33 12.58 -18.93
CA PHE A 59 -5.17 13.03 -19.67
C PHE A 59 -5.42 14.38 -20.35
N ASP A 60 -4.44 15.29 -20.28
CA ASP A 60 -4.45 16.51 -21.08
C ASP A 60 -3.79 16.32 -22.46
N LYS A 61 -3.83 17.36 -23.30
CA LYS A 61 -3.23 17.34 -24.64
C LYS A 61 -1.71 17.18 -24.67
N ARG A 62 -1.04 17.29 -23.52
CA ARG A 62 0.42 17.13 -23.36
C ARG A 62 0.77 15.73 -22.84
N GLY A 63 -0.20 14.83 -22.69
CA GLY A 63 0.01 13.48 -22.16
C GLY A 63 0.19 13.43 -20.64
N ARG A 64 -0.16 14.51 -19.91
CA ARG A 64 -0.07 14.53 -18.44
C ARG A 64 -1.38 14.03 -17.84
N LEU A 65 -1.28 13.24 -16.77
CA LEU A 65 -2.43 12.67 -16.09
C LEU A 65 -2.82 13.53 -14.88
N PHE A 66 -4.04 14.04 -14.88
CA PHE A 66 -4.66 14.65 -13.70
C PHE A 66 -5.49 13.61 -12.95
N VAL A 67 -5.42 13.60 -11.62
CA VAL A 67 -6.23 12.72 -10.76
C VAL A 67 -6.83 13.52 -9.61
N VAL A 68 -8.14 13.36 -9.37
CA VAL A 68 -8.83 13.89 -8.20
C VAL A 68 -8.84 12.83 -7.10
N GLU A 69 -8.30 13.18 -5.93
CA GLU A 69 -8.31 12.37 -4.72
C GLU A 69 -9.29 12.97 -3.71
N SER A 70 -10.29 12.18 -3.29
CA SER A 70 -11.36 12.63 -2.40
C SER A 70 -11.08 12.25 -0.95
N HIS A 71 -10.93 13.26 -0.09
CA HIS A 71 -10.77 13.06 1.35
C HIS A 71 -12.00 13.51 2.15
N THR A 72 -12.95 14.20 1.50
CA THR A 72 -14.05 14.90 2.18
C THR A 72 -15.40 14.19 2.09
N HIS A 73 -15.54 13.16 1.27
CA HIS A 73 -16.79 12.41 1.14
C HIS A 73 -16.99 11.43 2.31
N PHE A 74 -17.77 11.85 3.31
CA PHE A 74 -18.12 11.07 4.51
C PHE A 74 -16.92 10.39 5.20
N PRO A 75 -15.85 11.14 5.56
CA PRO A 75 -14.72 10.55 6.26
C PRO A 75 -15.14 10.09 7.66
N PRO A 76 -14.50 9.03 8.21
CA PRO A 76 -14.71 8.64 9.59
C PRO A 76 -14.25 9.72 10.57
N ASP A 77 -14.81 9.74 11.78
CA ASP A 77 -14.50 10.77 12.79
C ASP A 77 -13.00 10.89 13.12
N ASN A 78 -12.29 9.77 13.10
CA ASN A 78 -10.86 9.68 13.38
C ASN A 78 -9.97 9.76 12.13
N TYR A 79 -10.48 10.30 11.02
CA TYR A 79 -9.74 10.36 9.77
C TYR A 79 -8.48 11.23 9.87
N GLN A 80 -7.33 10.59 9.68
CA GLN A 80 -5.99 11.19 9.73
C GLN A 80 -5.55 11.79 8.38
N GLY A 81 -6.36 11.61 7.33
CA GLY A 81 -6.06 12.16 6.02
C GLY A 81 -6.24 13.69 5.95
N PRO A 82 -5.92 14.28 4.79
CA PRO A 82 -6.17 15.68 4.47
C PRO A 82 -7.60 16.12 4.77
N LYS A 83 -7.76 17.41 5.13
CA LYS A 83 -9.08 18.02 5.36
C LYS A 83 -9.75 18.54 4.07
N SER A 84 -9.06 18.45 2.95
CA SER A 84 -9.54 18.86 1.63
C SER A 84 -9.21 17.78 0.61
N ASP A 85 -9.99 17.75 -0.47
CA ASP A 85 -9.66 16.97 -1.65
C ASP A 85 -8.39 17.52 -2.31
N ARG A 86 -7.75 16.69 -3.14
CA ARG A 86 -6.49 17.00 -3.81
C ARG A 86 -6.61 16.73 -5.31
N ILE A 87 -5.84 17.48 -6.09
CA ILE A 87 -5.65 17.22 -7.51
C ILE A 87 -4.16 16.95 -7.73
N TYR A 88 -3.84 15.77 -8.25
CA TYR A 88 -2.50 15.40 -8.68
C TYR A 88 -2.31 15.71 -10.16
N LEU A 89 -1.05 15.96 -10.52
CA LEU A 89 -0.58 16.03 -11.89
C LEU A 89 0.62 15.09 -12.03
N PHE A 90 0.46 14.00 -12.76
CA PHE A 90 1.53 13.08 -13.10
C PHE A 90 1.99 13.34 -14.53
N GLN A 91 3.30 13.28 -14.74
CA GLN A 91 3.92 13.54 -16.01
C GLN A 91 5.15 12.64 -16.17
N ASP A 92 5.27 12.02 -17.33
CA ASP A 92 6.52 11.41 -17.76
C ASP A 92 7.58 12.51 -17.95
N THR A 93 8.66 12.42 -17.18
CA THR A 93 9.75 13.40 -17.19
C THR A 93 11.01 12.91 -17.91
N ASN A 94 11.10 11.63 -18.22
CA ASN A 94 12.28 11.02 -18.86
C ASN A 94 11.99 10.53 -20.29
N GLY A 95 10.73 10.53 -20.72
CA GLY A 95 10.30 10.17 -22.06
C GLY A 95 10.23 8.65 -22.30
N ASP A 96 10.19 7.83 -21.24
CA ASP A 96 10.12 6.36 -21.36
C ASP A 96 8.70 5.83 -21.59
N GLY A 97 7.69 6.70 -21.58
CA GLY A 97 6.29 6.36 -21.79
C GLY A 97 5.57 5.87 -20.54
N THR A 98 6.21 5.92 -19.37
CA THR A 98 5.66 5.51 -18.07
C THR A 98 5.38 6.74 -17.18
N LEU A 99 4.35 6.65 -16.32
CA LEU A 99 3.95 7.72 -15.39
C LEU A 99 4.40 7.48 -13.95
#